data_AF-A0A453L513-F1
#
_entry.id   AF-A0A453L513-F1
#
_cell.length_a   1.000
_cell.length_b   1.000
_cell.length_c   1.000
_cell.angle_alpha   90.00
_cell.angle_beta   90.00
_cell.angle_gamma   90.00
#
_symmetry.space_group_name_H-M   'P 1'
#
loop_
_entity.id
_entity.type
_entity.pdbx_description
1 polymer ?
#
loop_
_entity_poly.entity_id
_entity_poly.type
_entity_poly.pdbx_seq_one_letter_code
_entity_poly.pdbx_strand_id
1 'polypeptide(L)'
;MGNPRGGLDEQIEQLLQCKPLVEPELKALCEKAKEILMEESNVQPVRSPVTICGDIHGQFHDLAELFRIGGKCPDTNYLFMGDYVDRGYYSVETVSLLVALKVRYPHRLTILRGNHESRQ
;
A
#
# COMPACT_ATOMS: atom_id res chain seq x y z
N MET A 1 -1.87 -24.94 16.98
CA MET A 1 -0.82 -24.60 15.99
C MET A 1 -0.98 -23.14 15.65
N GLY A 2 0.12 -22.38 15.74
CA GLY A 2 0.15 -20.95 16.07
C GLY A 2 -0.63 -20.02 15.14
N ASN A 3 -1.36 -19.10 15.75
CA ASN A 3 -1.97 -17.97 15.09
C ASN A 3 -1.04 -16.77 15.31
N PRO A 4 -0.29 -16.27 14.31
CA PRO A 4 0.40 -15.01 14.45
C PRO A 4 -0.64 -13.89 14.37
N ARG A 5 -1.38 -13.67 15.48
CA ARG A 5 -2.31 -12.56 15.63
C ARG A 5 -1.53 -11.30 15.99
N GLY A 6 -0.78 -10.77 15.04
CA GLY A 6 -0.78 -9.33 14.80
C GLY A 6 -1.86 -9.11 13.73
N GLY A 7 -2.94 -8.42 14.07
CA GLY A 7 -4.01 -8.19 13.09
C GLY A 7 -3.47 -7.37 11.91
N LEU A 8 -3.99 -7.56 10.69
CA LEU A 8 -3.58 -6.74 9.55
C LEU A 8 -3.79 -5.24 9.83
N ASP A 9 -4.81 -4.90 10.63
CA ASP A 9 -5.04 -3.53 11.11
C ASP A 9 -3.91 -3.05 12.03
N GLU A 10 -3.37 -3.89 12.91
CA GLU A 10 -2.24 -3.57 13.80
C GLU A 10 -0.94 -3.37 12.98
N GLN A 11 -0.74 -4.20 11.96
CA GLN A 11 0.38 -4.05 11.01
C GLN A 11 0.29 -2.72 10.26
N ILE A 12 -0.91 -2.31 9.85
CA ILE A 12 -1.16 -1.01 9.21
C ILE A 12 -0.87 0.13 10.20
N GLU A 13 -1.32 0.04 11.45
CA GLU A 13 -1.03 1.05 12.47
C GLU A 13 0.46 1.18 12.78
N GLN A 14 1.18 0.06 12.83
CA GLN A 14 2.64 0.03 12.98
C GLN A 14 3.33 0.71 11.79
N LEU A 15 2.93 0.37 10.57
CA LEU A 15 3.47 0.96 9.35
C LEU A 15 3.14 2.45 9.23
N LEU A 16 1.97 2.90 9.67
CA LEU A 16 1.59 4.33 9.76
C LEU A 16 2.48 5.12 10.74
N GLN A 17 3.11 4.45 11.71
CA GLN A 17 4.10 5.04 12.60
C GLN A 17 5.53 4.99 12.04
N CYS A 18 5.70 4.62 10.76
CA CYS A 18 7.01 4.44 10.12
C CYS A 18 7.85 3.35 10.83
N LYS A 19 7.20 2.30 11.33
CA LYS A 19 7.87 1.13 11.93
C LYS A 19 7.81 -0.05 10.96
N PRO A 20 8.96 -0.65 10.60
CA PRO A 20 8.97 -1.80 9.68
C PRO A 20 8.34 -3.03 10.33
N LEU A 21 7.75 -3.90 9.51
CA LEU A 21 7.28 -5.23 9.95
C LEU A 21 8.45 -6.21 10.02
N VAL A 22 8.33 -7.26 10.84
CA VAL A 22 9.35 -8.32 10.85
C VAL A 22 9.26 -9.16 9.57
N GLU A 23 10.37 -9.76 9.14
CA GLU A 23 10.46 -10.57 7.92
C GLU A 23 9.32 -11.59 7.73
N PRO A 24 8.92 -12.41 8.73
CA PRO A 24 7.84 -13.38 8.53
C PRO A 24 6.47 -12.72 8.28
N GLU A 25 6.21 -11.57 8.91
CA GLU A 25 4.99 -10.81 8.68
C GLU A 25 4.98 -10.17 7.30
N LEU A 26 6.09 -9.56 6.91
CA LEU A 26 6.26 -8.94 5.60
C LEU A 26 6.14 -9.97 4.48
N LYS A 27 6.74 -11.15 4.65
CA LYS A 27 6.60 -12.26 3.71
C LYS A 27 5.15 -12.72 3.57
N ALA A 28 4.45 -12.90 4.68
CA ALA A 28 3.04 -13.29 4.66
C ALA A 28 2.16 -12.22 4.00
N LEU A 29 2.46 -10.94 4.21
CA LEU A 29 1.77 -9.84 3.57
C LEU A 29 1.99 -9.82 2.05
N CYS A 30 3.24 -9.99 1.61
CA CYS A 30 3.59 -10.07 0.19
C CYS A 30 2.91 -11.23 -0.53
N GLU A 31 2.82 -12.41 0.10
CA GLU A 31 2.12 -13.56 -0.49
C GLU A 31 0.63 -13.25 -0.68
N LYS A 32 -0.05 -12.70 0.33
CA LYS A 32 -1.47 -12.29 0.21
C LYS A 32 -1.69 -11.24 -0.87
N ALA A 33 -0.81 -10.25 -0.93
CA ALA A 33 -0.89 -9.21 -1.94
C ALA A 33 -0.68 -9.77 -3.35
N LYS A 34 0.25 -10.71 -3.50
CA LYS A 34 0.48 -11.40 -4.76
C LYS A 34 -0.76 -12.16 -5.21
N GLU A 35 -1.45 -12.88 -4.33
CA GLU A 35 -2.72 -13.55 -4.63
C GLU A 35 -3.76 -12.57 -5.19
N ILE A 36 -3.96 -11.44 -4.51
CA ILE A 36 -4.90 -10.40 -4.94
C ILE A 36 -4.50 -9.80 -6.29
N LEU A 37 -3.24 -9.39 -6.44
CA LEU A 37 -2.75 -8.76 -7.67
C LEU A 37 -2.75 -9.71 -8.87
N MET A 38 -2.59 -11.03 -8.65
CA MET A 38 -2.67 -12.03 -9.72
C MET A 38 -4.10 -12.21 -10.25
N GLU A 39 -5.12 -11.99 -9.41
CA GLU A 39 -6.53 -12.04 -9.82
C GLU A 39 -7.01 -10.72 -10.44
N GLU A 40 -6.29 -9.62 -10.22
CA GLU A 40 -6.65 -8.31 -10.75
C GLU A 40 -6.41 -8.21 -12.27
N SER A 41 -7.42 -7.72 -12.99
CA SER A 41 -7.29 -7.36 -14.40
C SER A 41 -6.37 -6.16 -14.59
N ASN A 42 -5.69 -6.10 -15.74
CA ASN A 42 -4.82 -4.99 -16.13
C ASN A 42 -5.54 -3.61 -16.16
N VAL A 43 -6.87 -3.61 -16.32
CA VAL A 43 -7.70 -2.41 -16.29
C VAL A 43 -8.66 -2.52 -15.11
N GLN A 44 -8.47 -1.66 -14.10
CA GLN A 44 -9.31 -1.62 -12.92
C GLN A 44 -10.33 -0.47 -13.01
N PRO A 45 -11.65 -0.76 -12.94
CA PRO A 45 -12.66 0.29 -12.90
C PRO A 45 -12.67 0.95 -11.51
N VAL A 46 -12.36 2.24 -11.44
CA VAL A 46 -12.34 3.01 -10.20
C VAL A 46 -13.65 3.79 -10.04
N ARG A 47 -14.28 3.70 -8.86
CA ARG A 47 -15.54 4.42 -8.56
C ARG A 47 -15.25 5.77 -7.89
N SER A 48 -15.93 6.81 -8.34
CA SER A 48 -15.92 8.12 -7.69
C SER A 48 -16.76 8.11 -6.40
N PRO A 49 -16.44 8.95 -5.40
CA PRO A 49 -15.27 9.84 -5.31
C PRO A 49 -13.96 9.05 -5.08
N VAL A 50 -12.87 9.48 -5.70
CA VAL A 50 -11.53 8.89 -5.56
C VAL A 50 -10.47 9.98 -5.41
N THR A 51 -9.52 9.75 -4.49
CA THR A 51 -8.31 10.54 -4.35
C THR A 51 -7.21 9.91 -5.20
N ILE A 52 -6.71 10.67 -6.17
CA ILE A 52 -5.64 10.23 -7.06
C ILE A 52 -4.31 10.73 -6.51
N CYS A 53 -3.38 9.82 -6.28
CA CYS A 53 -2.04 10.07 -5.77
C CYS A 53 -1.03 9.82 -6.88
N GLY A 54 -0.21 10.83 -7.19
CA GLY A 54 0.93 10.70 -8.09
C GLY A 54 2.16 10.10 -7.40
N ASP A 55 3.33 10.42 -7.94
CA ASP A 55 4.62 9.85 -7.52
C ASP A 55 4.93 10.15 -6.05
N ILE A 56 5.24 9.12 -5.27
CA ILE A 56 5.56 9.26 -3.84
C ILE A 56 7.06 9.44 -3.61
N HIS A 57 7.92 8.80 -4.42
CA HIS A 57 9.39 8.86 -4.26
C HIS A 57 9.90 8.56 -2.83
N GLY A 58 9.25 7.64 -2.11
CA GLY A 58 9.62 7.28 -0.75
C GLY A 58 9.41 8.38 0.31
N GLN A 59 8.60 9.41 0.01
CA GLN A 59 8.22 10.44 0.98
C GLN A 59 7.06 9.97 1.87
N PHE A 60 7.39 9.19 2.89
CA PHE A 60 6.39 8.64 3.84
C PHE A 60 5.54 9.73 4.53
N HIS A 61 6.14 10.89 4.86
CA HIS A 61 5.44 12.00 5.51
C HIS A 61 4.32 12.57 4.63
N ASP A 62 4.55 12.69 3.31
CA ASP A 62 3.53 13.15 2.38
C ASP A 62 2.40 12.12 2.23
N LEU A 63 2.72 10.82 2.26
CA LEU A 63 1.71 9.77 2.26
C LEU A 63 0.83 9.82 3.52
N ALA A 64 1.43 10.01 4.69
CA ALA A 64 0.69 10.14 5.95
C ALA A 64 -0.21 11.38 5.96
N GLU A 65 0.28 12.51 5.45
CA GLU A 65 -0.47 13.75 5.32
C GLU A 65 -1.62 13.60 4.30
N LEU A 66 -1.37 12.89 3.20
CA LEU A 66 -2.36 12.59 2.17
C LEU A 66 -3.53 11.79 2.77
N PHE A 67 -3.27 10.77 3.59
CA PHE A 67 -4.33 10.06 4.31
C PHE A 67 -5.03 10.94 5.37
N ARG A 68 -4.33 11.91 5.96
CA ARG A 68 -4.90 12.86 6.92
C ARG A 68 -5.85 13.85 6.26
N ILE A 69 -5.51 14.35 5.07
CA ILE A 69 -6.30 15.33 4.31
C ILE A 69 -7.41 14.63 3.49
N GLY A 70 -7.05 13.56 2.77
CA GLY A 70 -7.96 12.81 1.90
C GLY A 70 -8.93 11.90 2.65
N GLY A 71 -8.68 11.62 3.92
CA GLY A 71 -9.48 10.72 4.76
C GLY A 71 -8.95 9.28 4.76
N LYS A 72 -9.19 8.54 5.84
CA LYS A 72 -8.67 7.17 5.98
C LYS A 72 -9.46 6.19 5.11
N CYS A 73 -8.81 5.15 4.59
CA CYS A 73 -9.52 3.96 4.14
C CYS A 73 -10.28 3.35 5.34
N PRO A 74 -11.54 2.92 5.20
CA PRO A 74 -12.25 2.71 3.94
C PRO A 74 -13.02 3.92 3.40
N ASP A 75 -13.25 5.00 4.13
CA ASP A 75 -14.22 6.04 3.75
C ASP A 75 -13.92 6.72 2.41
N THR A 76 -12.64 6.79 2.03
CA THR A 76 -12.17 7.34 0.75
C THR A 76 -11.56 6.25 -0.15
N ASN A 77 -11.84 6.30 -1.45
CA ASN A 77 -11.15 5.46 -2.45
C ASN A 77 -9.82 6.12 -2.84
N TYR A 78 -8.79 5.32 -3.04
CA TYR A 78 -7.46 5.79 -3.42
C TYR A 78 -6.99 5.13 -4.71
N LEU A 79 -6.46 5.94 -5.62
CA LEU A 79 -5.77 5.49 -6.82
C LEU A 79 -4.34 6.01 -6.78
N PHE A 80 -3.38 5.11 -6.63
CA PHE A 80 -1.96 5.43 -6.71
C PHE A 80 -1.43 5.11 -8.11
N MET A 81 -0.76 6.06 -8.74
CA MET A 81 -0.36 5.95 -10.16
C MET A 81 1.02 5.32 -10.42
N GLY A 82 1.81 5.03 -9.38
CA GLY A 82 3.12 4.38 -9.53
C GLY A 82 4.25 5.16 -8.84
N ASP A 83 5.49 4.80 -9.17
CA ASP A 83 6.73 5.45 -8.70
C ASP A 83 6.86 5.54 -7.17
N TYR A 84 6.58 4.41 -6.54
CA TYR A 84 6.73 4.19 -5.09
C TYR A 84 8.20 4.07 -4.66
N VAL A 85 9.05 3.59 -5.58
CA VAL A 85 10.44 3.19 -5.33
C VAL A 85 11.36 3.97 -6.25
N ASP A 86 11.73 5.17 -5.82
CA ASP A 86 13.00 5.75 -6.22
C ASP A 86 13.48 6.78 -5.20
N ARG A 87 14.80 6.77 -4.92
CA ARG A 87 15.56 7.77 -4.13
C ARG A 87 15.28 7.94 -2.63
N GLY A 88 14.21 7.38 -2.06
CA GLY A 88 13.87 7.53 -0.62
C GLY A 88 14.39 6.40 0.29
N TYR A 89 14.94 6.76 1.46
CA TYR A 89 15.37 5.80 2.50
C TYR A 89 14.22 4.99 3.12
N TYR A 90 12.96 5.44 3.00
CA TYR A 90 11.75 4.83 3.58
C TYR A 90 10.87 4.10 2.54
N SER A 91 11.49 3.62 1.46
CA SER A 91 10.79 2.96 0.36
C SER A 91 10.14 1.64 0.82
N VAL A 92 10.78 0.90 1.73
CA VAL A 92 10.27 -0.39 2.23
C VAL A 92 9.02 -0.18 3.06
N GLU A 93 9.01 0.80 3.95
CA GLU A 93 7.89 1.15 4.82
C GLU A 93 6.69 1.65 4.00
N THR A 94 6.97 2.53 3.02
CA THR A 94 5.96 3.08 2.12
C THR A 94 5.27 1.98 1.31
N VAL A 95 6.05 1.10 0.67
CA VAL A 95 5.51 -0.02 -0.11
C VAL A 95 4.77 -1.00 0.80
N SER A 96 5.32 -1.34 1.97
CA SER A 96 4.67 -2.24 2.92
C SER A 96 3.31 -1.71 3.38
N LEU A 97 3.20 -0.40 3.64
CA LEU A 97 1.93 0.24 4.01
C LEU A 97 0.90 0.16 2.88
N LEU A 98 1.31 0.49 1.65
CA LEU A 98 0.42 0.42 0.49
C LEU A 98 -0.08 -1.00 0.24
N VAL A 99 0.82 -1.98 0.32
CA VAL A 99 0.51 -3.40 0.18
C VAL A 99 -0.44 -3.86 1.29
N ALA A 100 -0.20 -3.46 2.54
CA ALA A 100 -1.08 -3.76 3.66
C ALA A 100 -2.49 -3.19 3.46
N LEU A 101 -2.59 -1.93 3.05
CA LEU A 101 -3.87 -1.29 2.74
C LEU A 101 -4.57 -1.93 1.53
N LYS A 102 -3.80 -2.35 0.51
CA LYS A 102 -4.34 -3.08 -0.65
C LYS A 102 -4.93 -4.43 -0.24
N VAL A 103 -4.21 -5.19 0.59
CA VAL A 103 -4.70 -6.47 1.12
C VAL A 103 -5.95 -6.25 1.99
N ARG A 104 -5.99 -5.15 2.75
CA ARG A 104 -7.13 -4.82 3.62
C ARG A 104 -8.37 -4.35 2.87
N TYR A 105 -8.15 -3.56 1.83
CA TYR A 105 -9.17 -2.82 1.09
C TYR A 105 -8.96 -2.95 -0.43
N PRO A 106 -8.97 -4.18 -0.98
CA PRO A 106 -8.60 -4.42 -2.38
C PRO A 106 -9.50 -3.68 -3.38
N HIS A 107 -10.77 -3.46 -3.02
CA HIS A 107 -11.75 -2.75 -3.84
C HIS A 107 -11.77 -1.23 -3.67
N ARG A 108 -11.05 -0.68 -2.67
CA ARG A 108 -11.03 0.78 -2.42
C ARG A 108 -9.66 1.41 -2.70
N LEU A 109 -8.59 0.62 -2.63
CA LEU A 109 -7.25 1.07 -2.92
C LEU A 109 -6.75 0.36 -4.19
N THR A 110 -6.50 1.15 -5.24
CA THR A 110 -5.95 0.68 -6.51
C THR A 110 -4.50 1.17 -6.61
N ILE A 111 -3.59 0.24 -6.86
CA ILE A 111 -2.16 0.48 -7.06
C ILE A 111 -1.89 0.19 -8.54
N LEU A 112 -1.40 1.18 -9.28
CA LEU A 112 -0.94 1.01 -10.65
C LEU A 112 0.57 0.86 -10.66
N ARG A 113 1.07 0.11 -11.64
CA ARG A 113 2.51 -0.10 -11.80
C ARG A 113 3.14 1.10 -12.50
N GLY A 114 4.10 1.76 -11.82
CA GLY A 114 4.91 2.83 -12.38
C GLY A 114 6.09 2.33 -13.21
N ASN A 115 6.77 3.23 -13.91
CA ASN A 115 7.91 2.88 -14.77
C ASN A 115 9.13 2.43 -13.94
N HIS A 116 9.25 2.86 -12.68
CA HIS A 116 10.35 2.50 -11.77
C HIS A 116 10.23 1.09 -11.16
N GLU A 117 9.12 0.37 -11.38
CA GLU A 117 8.91 -0.99 -10.87
C GLU A 117 9.35 -2.08 -11.87
N SER A 118 10.16 -1.71 -12.85
CA SER A 118 10.85 -2.63 -13.76
C SER A 118 12.36 -2.50 -13.58
N ARG A 119 13.04 -3.64 -13.33
CA ARG A 119 14.50 -3.73 -13.46
C ARG A 119 14.84 -3.39 -14.92
N GLN A 120 15.46 -2.24 -15.17
CA GLN A 120 16.31 -2.06 -16.35
C GLN A 120 17.65 -2.73 -16.10
#